data_AF-B2WLT5-F1
#
_entry.id   AF-B2WLT5-F1
#
_cell.length_a   1.000
_cell.length_b   1.000
_cell.length_c   1.000
_cell.angle_alpha   90.00
_cell.angle_beta   90.00
_cell.angle_gamma   90.00
#
_symmetry.space_group_name_H-M   'P 1'
#
loop_
_entity.id
_entity.type
_entity.pdbx_description
1 polymer ?
#
loop_
_entity_poly.entity_id
_entity_poly.type
_entity_poly.pdbx_seq_one_letter_code
_entity_poly.pdbx_strand_id
1 'polypeptide(L)'
;MGLKGWVAKWCCLGKDRSRRQFFFWDDEIDCGTLTNDREKTEAYCDDTLNFIRHCLQPEREGDVPAPGRLHNCGPWVSIGKAMNQGQSREARDRFAETIYDFVLGVRTSQATWEQGISTLESYTARRLRTVGTNPCVAILQWAYGLTLPQSIWDHEAVVAITREVAISDFLWNDIVSLRKEIDDSDIDSAIPVIVWNDGCSAQAAVDRCVKMVEQSWSRLLDAEKRLVQAHAGEEEQIRRDIETLVGGCKDIVVGHMVYSLKIPRNMAAAKMSEKDCSFRVVFPNEPRLGRLRGRSASPTPYDDGDGRFGFSLKSKKGYTRTF
;
A
#
# COMPACT_ATOMS: atom_id res chain seq x y z
N MET A 1 -15.96 16.04 -20.85
CA MET A 1 -15.55 15.93 -19.42
C MET A 1 -14.02 15.92 -19.42
N GLY A 2 -13.37 16.93 -18.85
CA GLY A 2 -11.91 17.11 -19.03
C GLY A 2 -11.06 16.10 -18.28
N LEU A 3 -9.93 15.70 -18.87
CA LEU A 3 -8.93 14.74 -18.35
C LEU A 3 -8.60 14.97 -16.86
N LYS A 4 -8.39 16.23 -16.45
CA LYS A 4 -8.09 16.63 -15.05
C LYS A 4 -9.17 16.21 -14.04
N GLY A 5 -10.44 16.19 -14.44
CA GLY A 5 -11.55 15.74 -13.57
C GLY A 5 -11.59 14.23 -13.36
N TRP A 6 -10.99 13.45 -14.27
CA TRP A 6 -10.92 11.99 -14.20
C TRP A 6 -9.85 11.54 -13.21
N VAL A 7 -8.70 12.22 -13.19
CA VAL A 7 -7.53 11.93 -12.32
C VAL A 7 -7.83 12.25 -10.86
N ALA A 8 -8.44 13.42 -10.60
CA ALA A 8 -8.89 13.77 -9.25
C ALA A 8 -9.93 12.77 -8.70
N LYS A 9 -10.74 12.16 -9.58
CA LYS A 9 -11.68 11.08 -9.25
C LYS A 9 -11.01 9.71 -9.10
N TRP A 10 -9.95 9.43 -9.87
CA TRP A 10 -9.20 8.18 -9.84
C TRP A 10 -8.24 8.11 -8.65
N CYS A 11 -7.64 9.23 -8.24
CA CYS A 11 -6.67 9.29 -7.14
C CYS A 11 -7.26 9.84 -5.84
N CYS A 12 -8.17 10.82 -5.82
CA CYS A 12 -8.39 11.61 -4.58
C CYS A 12 -9.85 11.68 -4.09
N LEU A 13 -10.84 11.33 -4.91
CA LEU A 13 -12.25 11.54 -4.56
C LEU A 13 -13.05 10.26 -4.75
N GLY A 14 -13.36 9.58 -3.64
CA GLY A 14 -14.13 8.32 -3.53
C GLY A 14 -15.58 8.34 -4.06
N LYS A 15 -15.92 9.26 -4.97
CA LYS A 15 -17.21 9.28 -5.66
C LYS A 15 -17.22 8.40 -6.91
N ASP A 16 -16.08 8.13 -7.56
CA ASP A 16 -16.04 7.28 -8.75
C ASP A 16 -15.56 5.84 -8.43
N ARG A 17 -15.94 4.87 -9.27
CA ARG A 17 -15.76 3.43 -9.00
C ARG A 17 -14.32 2.93 -9.18
N SER A 18 -13.42 3.77 -9.68
CA SER A 18 -12.14 3.32 -10.23
C SER A 18 -10.99 3.17 -9.23
N ARG A 19 -10.78 4.05 -8.23
CA ARG A 19 -9.82 3.73 -7.12
C ARG A 19 -10.34 2.62 -6.22
N ARG A 20 -11.67 2.57 -6.07
CA ARG A 20 -12.39 1.45 -5.47
C ARG A 20 -12.03 0.11 -6.11
N GLN A 21 -11.55 0.09 -7.36
CA GLN A 21 -11.14 -1.12 -8.05
C GLN A 21 -9.97 -1.82 -7.39
N PHE A 22 -8.89 -1.09 -7.07
CA PHE A 22 -7.75 -1.68 -6.38
C PHE A 22 -8.19 -2.20 -5.02
N PHE A 23 -8.93 -1.39 -4.26
CA PHE A 23 -9.48 -1.82 -2.97
C PHE A 23 -10.39 -3.05 -3.09
N PHE A 24 -11.31 -3.13 -4.05
CA PHE A 24 -12.18 -4.29 -4.19
C PHE A 24 -11.43 -5.52 -4.70
N TRP A 25 -10.45 -5.31 -5.57
CA TRP A 25 -9.61 -6.40 -6.07
C TRP A 25 -8.72 -6.97 -4.96
N ASP A 26 -8.13 -6.10 -4.14
CA ASP A 26 -7.24 -6.41 -3.02
C ASP A 26 -8.01 -6.93 -1.81
N ASP A 27 -9.15 -6.32 -1.46
CA ASP A 27 -10.04 -6.75 -0.36
C ASP A 27 -10.49 -8.21 -0.54
N GLU A 28 -10.65 -8.70 -1.79
CA GLU A 28 -11.00 -10.10 -2.06
C GLU A 28 -9.91 -11.07 -1.56
N ILE A 29 -8.65 -10.65 -1.62
CA ILE A 29 -7.46 -11.36 -1.18
C ILE A 29 -7.19 -11.10 0.32
N ASP A 30 -7.32 -9.86 0.79
CA ASP A 30 -6.96 -9.48 2.16
C ASP A 30 -8.00 -9.88 3.20
N CYS A 31 -9.29 -9.73 2.88
CA CYS A 31 -10.38 -9.95 3.83
C CYS A 31 -11.64 -10.59 3.22
N GLY A 32 -11.53 -11.09 1.98
CA GLY A 32 -12.61 -11.65 1.19
C GLY A 32 -12.62 -13.17 1.16
N THR A 33 -13.15 -13.73 0.07
CA THR A 33 -13.29 -15.19 -0.04
C THR A 33 -11.98 -15.90 -0.39
N LEU A 34 -10.94 -15.16 -0.82
CA LEU A 34 -9.65 -15.71 -1.24
C LEU A 34 -8.58 -15.68 -0.14
N THR A 35 -8.85 -15.04 1.00
CA THR A 35 -7.86 -14.80 2.07
C THR A 35 -7.16 -16.05 2.60
N ASN A 36 -7.84 -17.19 2.62
CA ASN A 36 -7.25 -18.45 3.09
C ASN A 36 -7.21 -19.52 1.98
N ASP A 37 -7.31 -19.11 0.71
CA ASP A 37 -7.34 -20.00 -0.44
C ASP A 37 -6.28 -19.59 -1.45
N ARG A 38 -5.08 -20.16 -1.27
CA ARG A 38 -3.91 -19.86 -2.08
C ARG A 38 -4.11 -20.25 -3.55
N GLU A 39 -4.68 -21.42 -3.81
CA GLU A 39 -4.90 -21.92 -5.17
C GLU A 39 -5.84 -20.98 -5.94
N LYS A 40 -6.96 -20.58 -5.31
CA LYS A 40 -7.86 -19.60 -5.93
C LYS A 40 -7.25 -18.21 -6.04
N THR A 41 -6.39 -17.80 -5.10
CA THR A 41 -5.67 -16.51 -5.19
C THR A 41 -4.71 -16.50 -6.38
N GLU A 42 -3.98 -17.59 -6.61
CA GLU A 42 -3.08 -17.74 -7.76
C GLU A 42 -3.87 -17.67 -9.08
N ALA A 43 -4.94 -18.45 -9.19
CA ALA A 43 -5.83 -18.42 -10.36
C ALA A 43 -6.46 -17.03 -10.59
N TYR A 44 -6.91 -16.37 -9.53
CA TYR A 44 -7.48 -15.01 -9.58
C TYR A 44 -6.46 -13.98 -10.08
N CYS A 45 -5.20 -14.08 -9.64
CA CYS A 45 -4.13 -13.22 -10.11
C CYS A 45 -3.77 -13.50 -11.58
N ASP A 46 -3.72 -14.77 -12.01
CA ASP A 46 -3.44 -15.12 -13.41
C ASP A 46 -4.53 -14.58 -14.35
N ASP A 47 -5.80 -14.80 -14.00
CA ASP A 47 -6.94 -14.27 -14.76
C ASP A 47 -6.91 -12.73 -14.81
N THR A 48 -6.60 -12.08 -13.68
CA THR A 48 -6.44 -10.62 -13.60
C THR A 48 -5.38 -10.12 -14.58
N LEU A 49 -4.18 -10.72 -14.56
CA LEU A 49 -3.08 -10.32 -15.44
C LEU A 49 -3.45 -10.48 -16.92
N ASN A 50 -4.07 -11.60 -17.28
CA ASN A 50 -4.51 -11.86 -18.65
C ASN A 50 -5.58 -10.85 -19.10
N PHE A 51 -6.53 -10.51 -18.24
CA PHE A 51 -7.59 -9.56 -18.57
C PHE A 51 -7.07 -8.14 -18.76
N ILE A 52 -6.19 -7.69 -17.88
CA ILE A 52 -5.58 -6.37 -17.96
C ILE A 52 -4.69 -6.28 -19.21
N ARG A 53 -3.92 -7.34 -19.52
CA ARG A 53 -3.12 -7.42 -20.73
C ARG A 53 -3.97 -7.34 -21.99
N HIS A 54 -5.08 -8.06 -22.04
CA HIS A 54 -6.01 -7.98 -23.17
C HIS A 54 -6.57 -6.56 -23.37
N CYS A 55 -6.89 -5.86 -22.27
CA CYS A 55 -7.46 -4.51 -22.34
C CYS A 55 -6.42 -3.44 -22.72
N LEU A 56 -5.22 -3.50 -22.12
CA LEU A 56 -4.19 -2.47 -22.25
C LEU A 56 -3.24 -2.75 -23.42
N GLN A 57 -3.05 -4.00 -23.83
CA GLN A 57 -2.07 -4.40 -24.83
C GLN A 57 -2.69 -5.37 -25.84
N PRO A 58 -3.79 -5.00 -26.52
CA PRO A 58 -4.53 -5.87 -27.43
C PRO A 58 -3.70 -6.38 -28.61
N GLU A 59 -2.58 -5.74 -28.93
CA GLU A 59 -1.65 -6.20 -29.96
C GLU A 59 -0.76 -7.37 -29.52
N ARG A 60 -0.69 -7.69 -28.22
CA ARG A 60 0.00 -8.88 -27.73
C ARG A 60 -0.92 -10.09 -27.90
N GLU A 61 -0.44 -11.15 -28.55
CA GLU A 61 -1.17 -12.41 -28.66
C GLU A 61 -1.46 -13.03 -27.29
N GLY A 62 -2.64 -13.62 -27.12
CA GLY A 62 -3.04 -14.29 -25.88
C GLY A 62 -4.53 -14.61 -25.83
N ASP A 63 -4.90 -15.52 -24.93
CA ASP A 63 -6.28 -15.90 -24.72
C ASP A 63 -7.08 -14.71 -24.15
N VAL A 64 -8.24 -14.44 -24.74
CA VAL A 64 -9.22 -13.50 -24.18
C VAL A 64 -9.85 -14.19 -22.96
N PRO A 65 -9.69 -13.66 -21.74
CA PRO A 65 -10.30 -14.30 -20.58
C PRO A 65 -11.82 -14.26 -20.74
N ALA A 66 -12.48 -15.38 -20.45
CA ALA A 66 -13.93 -15.48 -20.57
C ALA A 66 -14.60 -14.38 -19.73
N PRO A 67 -15.42 -13.49 -20.33
CA PRO A 67 -16.16 -12.51 -19.57
C PRO A 67 -17.11 -13.24 -18.62
N GLY A 68 -16.86 -13.15 -17.31
CA GLY A 68 -17.69 -13.81 -16.30
C GLY A 68 -16.94 -14.51 -15.17
N ARG A 69 -15.60 -14.60 -15.21
CA ARG A 69 -14.86 -14.91 -13.97
C ARG A 69 -14.93 -13.71 -13.04
N LEU A 70 -15.23 -13.98 -11.76
CA LEU A 70 -15.47 -13.03 -10.66
C LEU A 70 -14.20 -12.25 -10.27
N HIS A 71 -13.43 -11.71 -11.22
CA HIS A 71 -12.39 -10.75 -10.93
C HIS A 71 -12.97 -9.34 -11.06
N ASN A 72 -12.73 -8.50 -10.06
CA ASN A 72 -13.28 -7.14 -10.02
C ASN A 72 -12.85 -6.27 -11.23
N CYS A 73 -12.07 -6.78 -12.18
CA CYS A 73 -11.42 -6.12 -13.31
C CYS A 73 -12.31 -5.49 -14.41
N GLY A 74 -13.64 -5.54 -14.32
CA GLY A 74 -14.54 -5.00 -15.36
C GLY A 74 -14.24 -3.56 -15.85
N PRO A 75 -13.83 -2.60 -14.99
CA PRO A 75 -13.48 -1.25 -15.43
C PRO A 75 -12.34 -1.18 -16.47
N TRP A 76 -11.44 -2.17 -16.51
CA TRP A 76 -10.30 -2.20 -17.43
C TRP A 76 -10.70 -2.17 -18.90
N VAL A 77 -11.89 -2.64 -19.26
CA VAL A 77 -12.41 -2.55 -20.64
C VAL A 77 -12.50 -1.09 -21.09
N SER A 78 -13.08 -0.23 -20.24
CA SER A 78 -13.24 1.19 -20.56
C SER A 78 -11.92 1.96 -20.50
N ILE A 79 -11.06 1.61 -19.53
CA ILE A 79 -9.73 2.20 -19.35
C ILE A 79 -8.84 1.86 -20.54
N GLY A 80 -8.79 0.57 -20.91
CA GLY A 80 -8.06 0.08 -22.06
C GLY A 80 -8.49 0.79 -23.33
N LYS A 81 -9.79 0.86 -23.62
CA LYS A 81 -10.28 1.58 -24.80
C LYS A 81 -9.81 3.05 -24.82
N ALA A 82 -9.89 3.75 -23.68
CA ALA A 82 -9.49 5.14 -23.59
C ALA A 82 -7.97 5.35 -23.78
N MET A 83 -7.15 4.49 -23.17
CA MET A 83 -5.69 4.57 -23.29
C MET A 83 -5.18 4.17 -24.67
N ASN A 84 -5.81 3.19 -25.31
CA ASN A 84 -5.50 2.81 -26.70
C ASN A 84 -5.74 3.94 -27.71
N GLN A 85 -6.62 4.90 -27.39
CA GLN A 85 -6.93 6.04 -28.27
C GLN A 85 -6.18 7.32 -27.89
N GLY A 86 -5.78 7.45 -26.61
CA GLY A 86 -5.32 8.72 -26.05
C GLY A 86 -3.87 8.74 -25.57
N GLN A 87 -3.08 7.68 -25.79
CA GLN A 87 -1.69 7.61 -25.37
C GLN A 87 -0.80 6.85 -26.36
N SER A 88 0.50 7.13 -26.34
CA SER A 88 1.49 6.32 -27.06
C SER A 88 1.53 4.88 -26.52
N ARG A 89 1.98 3.96 -27.37
CA ARG A 89 2.12 2.54 -27.03
C ARG A 89 3.07 2.35 -25.84
N GLU A 90 4.19 3.07 -25.84
CA GLU A 90 5.26 2.99 -24.84
C GLU A 90 4.75 3.42 -23.46
N ALA A 91 4.02 4.53 -23.38
CA ALA A 91 3.50 5.03 -22.11
C ALA A 91 2.37 4.13 -21.57
N ARG A 92 1.54 3.57 -22.45
CA ARG A 92 0.51 2.58 -22.09
C ARG A 92 1.13 1.27 -21.60
N ASP A 93 2.21 0.81 -22.24
CA ASP A 93 2.96 -0.38 -21.83
C ASP A 93 3.62 -0.17 -20.46
N ARG A 94 4.23 1.00 -20.20
CA ARG A 94 4.77 1.37 -18.86
C ARG A 94 3.70 1.29 -17.78
N PHE A 95 2.54 1.88 -18.04
CA PHE A 95 1.44 1.83 -17.08
C PHE A 95 0.99 0.39 -16.83
N ALA A 96 0.84 -0.43 -17.88
CA ALA A 96 0.48 -1.83 -17.75
C ALA A 96 1.51 -2.62 -16.89
N GLU A 97 2.80 -2.39 -17.09
CA GLU A 97 3.87 -3.00 -16.29
C GLU A 97 3.74 -2.69 -14.80
N THR A 98 3.46 -1.43 -14.43
CA THR A 98 3.25 -1.08 -13.01
C THR A 98 2.05 -1.79 -12.38
N ILE A 99 1.02 -2.11 -13.17
CA ILE A 99 -0.14 -2.88 -12.71
C ILE A 99 0.22 -4.35 -12.52
N TYR A 100 1.01 -4.92 -13.43
CA TYR A 100 1.49 -6.30 -13.30
C TYR A 100 2.35 -6.47 -12.06
N ASP A 101 3.27 -5.54 -11.81
CA ASP A 101 4.13 -5.55 -10.63
C ASP A 101 3.33 -5.49 -9.34
N PHE A 102 2.26 -4.69 -9.30
CA PHE A 102 1.34 -4.63 -8.18
C PHE A 102 0.63 -5.97 -7.94
N VAL A 103 0.00 -6.54 -8.98
CA VAL A 103 -0.71 -7.83 -8.88
C VAL A 103 0.23 -8.96 -8.45
N LEU A 104 1.44 -9.01 -9.01
CA LEU A 104 2.47 -9.96 -8.62
C LEU A 104 2.99 -9.70 -7.20
N GLY A 105 3.03 -8.44 -6.76
CA GLY A 105 3.37 -8.07 -5.39
C GLY A 105 2.39 -8.63 -4.37
N VAL A 106 1.09 -8.42 -4.62
CA VAL A 106 0.02 -8.92 -3.76
C VAL A 106 0.01 -10.46 -3.75
N ARG A 107 0.18 -11.11 -4.91
CA ARG A 107 0.34 -12.57 -5.01
C ARG A 107 1.42 -13.11 -4.07
N THR A 108 2.57 -12.45 -3.99
CA THR A 108 3.68 -12.89 -3.11
C THR A 108 3.47 -12.56 -1.63
N SER A 109 2.56 -11.66 -1.29
CA SER A 109 2.40 -11.15 0.07
C SER A 109 1.69 -12.13 1.00
N GLN A 110 0.71 -12.91 0.50
CA GLN A 110 0.05 -13.97 1.29
C GLN A 110 1.04 -14.96 1.90
N ALA A 111 2.03 -15.42 1.11
CA ALA A 111 3.04 -16.37 1.58
C ALA A 111 4.00 -15.77 2.63
N THR A 112 4.12 -14.44 2.67
CA THR A 112 4.97 -13.75 3.66
C THR A 112 4.29 -13.71 5.03
N TRP A 113 2.96 -13.61 5.07
CA TRP A 113 2.19 -13.57 6.32
C TRP A 113 2.27 -14.89 7.12
N GLU A 114 2.47 -16.01 6.43
CA GLU A 114 2.63 -17.33 7.06
C GLU A 114 3.96 -17.46 7.84
N GLN A 115 4.93 -16.57 7.61
CA GLN A 115 6.27 -16.62 8.23
C GLN A 115 6.37 -15.84 9.54
N GLY A 116 5.30 -15.15 9.95
CA GLY A 116 5.25 -14.33 11.17
C GLY A 116 5.54 -12.83 10.91
N ILE A 117 5.87 -12.09 11.97
CA ILE A 117 6.05 -10.63 11.89
C ILE A 117 7.39 -10.29 11.23
N SER A 118 7.33 -9.54 10.13
CA SER A 118 8.51 -9.10 9.38
C SER A 118 9.31 -8.00 10.08
N THR A 119 10.57 -7.82 9.67
CA THR A 119 11.32 -6.60 10.01
C THR A 119 10.68 -5.37 9.34
N LEU A 120 10.94 -4.16 9.86
CA LEU A 120 10.45 -2.93 9.24
C LEU A 120 10.97 -2.75 7.80
N GLU A 121 12.18 -3.21 7.52
CA GLU A 121 12.77 -3.19 6.17
C GLU A 121 12.00 -4.09 5.21
N SER A 122 11.79 -5.36 5.58
CA SER A 122 11.03 -6.32 4.77
C SER A 122 9.57 -5.90 4.60
N TYR A 123 8.95 -5.35 5.65
CA TYR A 123 7.63 -4.73 5.60
C TYR A 123 7.59 -3.61 4.56
N THR A 124 8.54 -2.66 4.63
CA THR A 124 8.63 -1.52 3.72
C THR A 124 8.84 -1.98 2.27
N ALA A 125 9.75 -2.92 2.03
CA ALA A 125 10.01 -3.46 0.69
C ALA A 125 8.77 -4.10 0.07
N ARG A 126 7.98 -4.82 0.87
CA ARG A 126 6.71 -5.40 0.42
C ARG A 126 5.67 -4.33 0.15
N ARG A 127 5.45 -3.38 1.08
CA ARG A 127 4.47 -2.29 0.90
C ARG A 127 4.76 -1.42 -0.32
N LEU A 128 6.04 -1.18 -0.65
CA LEU A 128 6.42 -0.49 -1.88
C LEU A 128 5.92 -1.19 -3.16
N ARG A 129 5.70 -2.51 -3.12
CA ARG A 129 5.13 -3.28 -4.23
C ARG A 129 3.61 -3.40 -4.17
N THR A 130 3.01 -3.37 -2.98
CA THR A 130 1.59 -3.64 -2.78
C THR A 130 0.71 -2.43 -2.48
N VAL A 131 1.26 -1.23 -2.27
CA VAL A 131 0.45 -0.03 -1.99
C VAL A 131 -0.30 0.51 -3.23
N GLY A 132 0.08 0.08 -4.44
CA GLY A 132 -0.57 0.50 -5.68
C GLY A 132 -0.25 1.94 -6.13
N THR A 133 0.75 2.59 -5.52
CA THR A 133 1.18 3.95 -5.87
C THR A 133 1.85 4.03 -7.24
N ASN A 134 2.68 3.05 -7.62
CA ASN A 134 3.38 3.06 -8.92
C ASN A 134 2.40 3.20 -10.10
N PRO A 135 1.29 2.43 -10.16
CA PRO A 135 0.19 2.69 -11.11
C PRO A 135 -0.39 4.10 -11.07
N CYS A 136 -0.57 4.67 -9.86
CA CYS A 136 -1.13 6.01 -9.69
C CYS A 136 -0.19 7.10 -10.22
N VAL A 137 1.13 6.89 -10.16
CA VAL A 137 2.12 7.80 -10.75
C VAL A 137 2.20 7.61 -12.26
N ALA A 138 2.27 6.37 -12.75
CA ALA A 138 2.37 6.09 -14.18
C ALA A 138 1.16 6.60 -14.99
N ILE A 139 -0.04 6.53 -14.42
CA ILE A 139 -1.24 7.06 -15.09
C ILE A 139 -1.22 8.58 -15.28
N LEU A 140 -0.39 9.33 -14.52
CA LEU A 140 -0.28 10.79 -14.63
C LEU A 140 0.11 11.24 -16.04
N GLN A 141 0.86 10.42 -16.78
CA GLN A 141 1.20 10.69 -18.17
C GLN A 141 -0.05 10.84 -19.04
N TRP A 142 -0.97 9.89 -18.96
CA TRP A 142 -2.21 9.90 -19.72
C TRP A 142 -3.16 10.99 -19.22
N ALA A 143 -3.34 11.00 -17.91
CA ALA A 143 -4.12 11.92 -17.10
C ALA A 143 -3.91 13.41 -17.40
N TYR A 144 -2.65 13.81 -17.59
CA TYR A 144 -2.26 15.19 -17.84
C TYR A 144 -1.77 15.43 -19.28
N GLY A 145 -1.74 14.40 -20.13
CA GLY A 145 -1.28 14.50 -21.50
C GLY A 145 0.21 14.83 -21.59
N LEU A 146 1.02 14.25 -20.70
CA LEU A 146 2.46 14.53 -20.62
C LEU A 146 3.21 13.83 -21.76
N THR A 147 4.16 14.54 -22.36
CA THR A 147 5.01 14.03 -23.44
C THR A 147 6.45 13.86 -22.94
N LEU A 148 6.62 13.04 -21.91
CA LEU A 148 7.93 12.78 -21.28
C LEU A 148 8.63 11.58 -21.93
N PRO A 149 9.90 11.73 -22.37
CA PRO A 149 10.66 10.60 -22.90
C PRO A 149 11.03 9.60 -21.80
N GLN A 150 11.37 8.38 -22.22
CA GLN A 150 11.76 7.28 -21.31
C GLN A 150 12.89 7.68 -20.36
N SER A 151 13.86 8.48 -20.81
CA SER A 151 14.98 8.95 -20.00
C SER A 151 14.56 9.71 -18.74
N ILE A 152 13.41 10.38 -18.75
CA ILE A 152 12.86 11.05 -17.56
C ILE A 152 12.30 10.02 -16.58
N TRP A 153 11.58 9.01 -17.06
CA TRP A 153 11.03 7.95 -16.22
C TRP A 153 12.12 7.10 -15.56
N ASP A 154 13.21 6.88 -16.27
CA ASP A 154 14.38 6.13 -15.78
C ASP A 154 15.30 7.00 -14.91
N HIS A 155 15.07 8.31 -14.85
CA HIS A 155 15.89 9.21 -14.04
C HIS A 155 15.73 8.85 -12.56
N GLU A 156 16.85 8.72 -11.85
CA GLU A 156 16.88 8.27 -10.45
C GLU A 156 15.98 9.13 -9.54
N ALA A 157 15.88 10.43 -9.82
CA ALA A 157 15.01 11.32 -9.06
C ALA A 157 13.51 11.02 -9.25
N VAL A 158 13.06 10.58 -10.44
CA VAL A 158 11.65 10.16 -10.64
C VAL A 158 11.37 8.86 -9.89
N VAL A 159 12.33 7.93 -9.90
CA VAL A 159 12.26 6.69 -9.09
C VAL A 159 12.18 7.03 -7.60
N ALA A 160 13.03 7.96 -7.12
CA ALA A 160 13.02 8.42 -5.74
C ALA A 160 11.69 9.10 -5.36
N ILE A 161 11.18 10.01 -6.19
CA ILE A 161 9.88 10.67 -5.97
C ILE A 161 8.78 9.60 -5.86
N THR A 162 8.71 8.67 -6.81
CA THR A 162 7.70 7.61 -6.82
C THR A 162 7.76 6.76 -5.55
N ARG A 163 8.97 6.39 -5.10
CA ARG A 163 9.20 5.67 -3.85
C ARG A 163 8.71 6.46 -2.63
N GLU A 164 9.00 7.75 -2.55
CA GLU A 164 8.58 8.57 -1.41
C GLU A 164 7.07 8.85 -1.40
N VAL A 165 6.42 8.98 -2.56
CA VAL A 165 4.94 8.99 -2.63
C VAL A 165 4.38 7.71 -2.04
N ALA A 166 4.94 6.54 -2.41
CA ALA A 166 4.48 5.24 -1.92
C ALA A 166 4.65 5.10 -0.40
N ILE A 167 5.78 5.56 0.15
CA ILE A 167 6.04 5.58 1.59
C ILE A 167 5.02 6.42 2.33
N SER A 168 4.78 7.64 1.85
CA SER A 168 3.77 8.50 2.45
C SER A 168 2.38 7.87 2.39
N ASP A 169 2.03 7.27 1.24
CA ASP A 169 0.74 6.62 1.04
C ASP A 169 0.51 5.49 2.06
N PHE A 170 1.40 4.50 2.14
CA PHE A 170 1.14 3.38 3.07
C PHE A 170 1.25 3.80 4.54
N LEU A 171 2.15 4.72 4.92
CA LEU A 171 2.27 5.13 6.32
C LEU A 171 1.03 5.92 6.79
N TRP A 172 0.49 6.80 5.94
CA TRP A 172 -0.77 7.47 6.26
C TRP A 172 -1.95 6.50 6.32
N ASN A 173 -1.92 5.43 5.52
CA ASN A 173 -2.90 4.37 5.66
C ASN A 173 -2.76 3.73 7.04
N ASP A 174 -1.61 3.12 7.33
CA ASP A 174 -1.32 2.39 8.57
C ASP A 174 -1.63 3.20 9.84
N ILE A 175 -1.28 4.50 9.88
CA ILE A 175 -1.57 5.37 11.03
C ILE A 175 -3.07 5.51 11.26
N VAL A 176 -3.85 5.68 10.19
CA VAL A 176 -5.27 6.04 10.29
C VAL A 176 -6.19 4.81 10.27
N SER A 177 -5.73 3.69 9.72
CA SER A 177 -6.43 2.39 9.73
C SER A 177 -6.08 1.51 10.93
N LEU A 178 -5.03 1.83 11.71
CA LEU A 178 -4.54 1.00 12.83
C LEU A 178 -5.65 0.38 13.68
N ARG A 179 -6.63 1.18 14.13
CA ARG A 179 -7.69 0.66 15.00
C ARG A 179 -8.57 -0.37 14.30
N LYS A 180 -8.93 -0.09 13.04
CA LYS A 180 -9.73 -1.00 12.22
C LYS A 180 -8.96 -2.33 12.05
N GLU A 181 -7.68 -2.25 11.72
CA GLU A 181 -6.81 -3.42 11.53
C GLU A 181 -6.72 -4.26 12.80
N ILE A 182 -6.50 -3.62 13.97
CA ILE A 182 -6.49 -4.31 15.26
C ILE A 182 -7.84 -5.00 15.55
N ASP A 183 -8.96 -4.33 15.30
CA ASP A 183 -10.30 -4.89 15.51
C ASP A 183 -10.56 -6.11 14.59
N ASP A 184 -9.99 -6.10 13.38
CA ASP A 184 -10.06 -7.17 12.39
C ASP A 184 -8.97 -8.25 12.60
N SER A 185 -8.12 -8.11 13.63
CA SER A 185 -6.97 -8.98 13.91
C SER A 185 -5.95 -9.05 12.75
N ASP A 186 -5.87 -7.95 12.00
CA ASP A 186 -4.83 -7.69 11.01
C ASP A 186 -3.70 -6.91 11.67
N ILE A 187 -2.49 -7.46 11.59
CA ILE A 187 -1.28 -6.90 12.21
C ILE A 187 -0.26 -6.48 11.14
N ASP A 188 -0.63 -6.51 9.86
CA ASP A 188 0.25 -6.17 8.75
C ASP A 188 0.33 -4.65 8.53
N SER A 189 0.83 -3.95 9.55
CA SER A 189 0.88 -2.49 9.62
C SER A 189 2.19 -2.04 10.25
N ALA A 190 2.72 -0.89 9.82
CA ALA A 190 4.02 -0.40 10.28
C ALA A 190 4.12 -0.29 11.80
N ILE A 191 3.01 0.08 12.47
CA ILE A 191 2.98 0.33 13.91
C ILE A 191 3.15 -0.97 14.71
N PRO A 192 2.33 -2.03 14.54
CA PRO A 192 2.59 -3.35 15.12
C PRO A 192 3.98 -3.90 14.81
N VAL A 193 4.45 -3.73 13.57
CA VAL A 193 5.80 -4.17 13.15
C VAL A 193 6.88 -3.47 13.96
N ILE A 194 6.82 -2.15 14.12
CA ILE A 194 7.79 -1.38 14.92
C ILE A 194 7.72 -1.76 16.40
N VAL A 195 6.53 -1.89 16.97
CA VAL A 195 6.35 -2.29 18.37
C VAL A 195 6.99 -3.66 18.62
N TRP A 196 6.79 -4.61 17.70
CA TRP A 196 7.36 -5.94 17.79
C TRP A 196 8.89 -5.94 17.70
N ASN A 197 9.44 -5.25 16.70
CA ASN A 197 10.89 -5.26 16.42
C ASN A 197 11.69 -4.46 17.46
N ASP A 198 11.15 -3.34 17.96
CA ASP A 198 11.88 -2.44 18.85
C ASP A 198 11.50 -2.60 20.33
N GLY A 199 10.41 -3.32 20.66
CA GLY A 199 9.89 -3.42 22.02
C GLY A 199 9.39 -2.07 22.59
N CYS A 200 9.06 -1.11 21.74
CA CYS A 200 8.63 0.23 22.15
C CYS A 200 7.10 0.32 22.38
N SER A 201 6.63 1.47 22.87
CA SER A 201 5.19 1.70 23.03
C SER A 201 4.51 1.97 21.68
N ALA A 202 3.21 1.69 21.60
CA ALA A 202 2.38 2.03 20.43
C ALA A 202 2.50 3.51 20.03
N GLN A 203 2.51 4.42 21.01
CA GLN A 203 2.68 5.85 20.75
C GLN A 203 4.07 6.16 20.17
N ALA A 204 5.14 5.57 20.70
CA ALA A 204 6.48 5.76 20.15
C ALA A 204 6.59 5.25 18.70
N ALA A 205 5.91 4.14 18.38
CA ALA A 205 5.82 3.62 17.02
C ALA A 205 5.03 4.55 16.08
N VAL A 206 3.91 5.12 16.54
CA VAL A 206 3.16 6.17 15.81
C VAL A 206 4.05 7.38 15.54
N ASP A 207 4.72 7.90 16.57
CA ASP A 207 5.63 9.05 16.44
C ASP A 207 6.77 8.77 15.45
N ARG A 208 7.27 7.51 15.42
CA ARG A 208 8.26 7.06 14.44
C ARG A 208 7.68 7.07 13.02
N CYS A 209 6.46 6.58 12.82
CA CYS A 209 5.79 6.61 11.51
C CYS A 209 5.57 8.04 11.01
N VAL A 210 5.16 8.97 11.89
CA VAL A 210 5.01 10.39 11.55
C VAL A 210 6.35 10.99 11.09
N LYS A 211 7.43 10.73 11.83
CA LYS A 211 8.78 11.17 11.41
C LYS A 211 9.20 10.57 10.07
N MET A 212 8.85 9.31 9.80
CA MET A 212 9.15 8.67 8.52
C MET A 212 8.41 9.35 7.36
N VAL A 213 7.15 9.76 7.55
CA VAL A 213 6.37 10.55 6.58
C VAL A 213 7.02 11.93 6.34
N GLU A 214 7.40 12.64 7.40
CA GLU A 214 8.06 13.95 7.29
C GLU A 214 9.38 13.85 6.52
N GLN A 215 10.19 12.85 6.83
CA GLN A 215 11.44 12.59 6.13
C GLN A 215 11.20 12.18 4.67
N SER A 216 10.13 11.43 4.41
CA SER A 216 9.74 11.05 3.06
C SER A 216 9.39 12.26 2.20
N TRP A 217 8.64 13.20 2.77
CA TRP A 217 8.36 14.48 2.13
C TRP A 217 9.63 15.29 1.84
N SER A 218 10.56 15.38 2.79
CA SER A 218 11.85 16.06 2.56
C SER A 218 12.63 15.42 1.41
N ARG A 219 12.73 14.08 1.37
CA ARG A 219 13.43 13.37 0.30
C ARG A 219 12.75 13.55 -1.06
N LEU A 220 11.42 13.63 -1.10
CA LEU A 220 10.67 13.96 -2.32
C LEU A 220 11.06 15.34 -2.84
N LEU A 221 11.08 16.36 -1.98
CA LEU A 221 11.46 17.73 -2.36
C LEU A 221 12.92 17.82 -2.82
N ASP A 222 13.83 17.06 -2.21
CA ASP A 222 15.22 17.04 -2.64
C ASP A 222 15.41 16.29 -3.97
N ALA A 223 14.61 15.24 -4.22
CA ALA A 223 14.58 14.58 -5.52
C ALA A 223 14.01 15.50 -6.62
N GLU A 224 12.95 16.26 -6.34
CA GLU A 224 12.43 17.28 -7.25
C GLU A 224 13.50 18.29 -7.66
N LYS A 225 14.23 18.86 -6.69
CA LYS A 225 15.32 19.82 -6.98
C LYS A 225 16.37 19.22 -7.93
N ARG A 226 16.78 17.98 -7.66
CA ARG A 226 17.75 17.26 -8.50
C ARG A 226 17.22 17.03 -9.91
N LEU A 227 15.94 16.62 -10.04
CA LEU A 227 15.31 16.41 -11.33
C LEU A 227 15.22 17.69 -12.15
N VAL A 228 14.75 18.79 -11.54
CA VAL A 228 14.64 20.09 -12.20
C VAL A 228 16.03 20.60 -12.62
N GLN A 229 17.05 20.42 -11.77
CA GLN A 229 18.42 20.82 -12.10
C GLN A 229 19.00 19.99 -13.25
N ALA A 230 18.81 18.66 -13.22
CA ALA A 230 19.32 17.76 -14.26
C ALA A 230 18.72 18.05 -15.64
N HIS A 231 17.47 18.55 -15.67
CA HIS A 231 16.73 18.84 -16.91
C HIS A 231 16.55 20.34 -17.18
N ALA A 232 17.37 21.21 -16.58
CA ALA A 232 17.29 22.65 -16.78
C ALA A 232 17.57 23.07 -18.24
N GLY A 233 18.35 22.27 -18.99
CA GLY A 233 18.65 22.48 -20.40
C GLY A 233 17.66 21.85 -21.39
N GLU A 234 16.64 21.16 -20.90
CA GLU A 234 15.62 20.53 -21.76
C GLU A 234 14.70 21.56 -22.41
N GLU A 235 14.01 21.13 -23.46
CA GLU A 235 12.96 21.92 -24.11
C GLU A 235 11.91 22.37 -23.09
N GLU A 236 11.37 23.58 -23.32
CA GLU A 236 10.38 24.20 -22.45
C GLU A 236 9.15 23.30 -22.21
N GLN A 237 8.72 22.52 -23.21
CA GLN A 237 7.62 21.57 -23.03
C GLN A 237 7.97 20.45 -22.05
N ILE A 238 9.17 19.86 -22.16
CA ILE A 238 9.63 18.78 -21.26
C ILE A 238 9.74 19.31 -19.83
N ARG A 239 10.29 20.51 -19.64
CA ARG A 239 10.40 21.13 -18.31
C ARG A 239 9.02 21.33 -17.66
N ARG A 240 8.03 21.84 -18.40
CA ARG A 240 6.65 21.98 -17.90
C ARG A 240 6.00 20.64 -17.58
N ASP A 241 6.26 19.61 -18.39
CA ASP A 241 5.70 18.28 -18.16
C ASP A 241 6.35 17.60 -16.94
N ILE A 242 7.64 17.84 -16.68
CA ILE A 242 8.33 17.42 -15.45
C ILE A 242 7.69 18.09 -14.24
N GLU A 243 7.52 19.41 -14.26
CA GLU A 243 6.85 20.15 -13.18
C GLU A 243 5.43 19.64 -12.92
N THR A 244 4.69 19.34 -13.98
CA THR A 244 3.33 18.79 -13.89
C THR A 244 3.32 17.38 -13.32
N LEU A 245 4.28 16.52 -13.71
CA LEU A 245 4.44 15.18 -13.14
C LEU A 245 4.71 15.26 -11.64
N VAL A 246 5.69 16.06 -11.22
CA VAL A 246 6.06 16.21 -9.80
C VAL A 246 4.91 16.82 -8.99
N GLY A 247 4.21 17.81 -9.55
CA GLY A 247 2.98 18.36 -8.97
C GLY A 247 1.92 17.28 -8.76
N GLY A 248 1.69 16.43 -9.77
CA GLY A 248 0.78 15.29 -9.67
C GLY A 248 1.17 14.27 -8.60
N CYS A 249 2.47 13.98 -8.45
CA CYS A 249 2.97 13.12 -7.38
C CYS A 249 2.67 13.70 -5.98
N LYS A 250 2.85 15.01 -5.81
CA LYS A 250 2.49 15.69 -4.55
C LYS A 250 0.99 15.70 -4.31
N ASP A 251 0.19 15.88 -5.36
CA ASP A 251 -1.27 15.79 -5.27
C ASP A 251 -1.74 14.40 -4.84
N ILE A 252 -1.06 13.32 -5.28
CA ILE A 252 -1.33 11.96 -4.81
C ILE A 252 -1.11 11.87 -3.30
N VAL A 253 0.02 12.36 -2.79
CA VAL A 253 0.34 12.34 -1.35
C VAL A 253 -0.73 13.09 -0.54
N VAL A 254 -0.99 14.35 -0.90
CA VAL A 254 -1.94 15.21 -0.17
C VAL A 254 -3.35 14.65 -0.29
N GLY A 255 -3.73 14.22 -1.49
CA GLY A 255 -5.03 13.63 -1.77
C GLY A 255 -5.27 12.34 -0.98
N HIS A 256 -4.26 11.47 -0.89
CA HIS A 256 -4.32 10.25 -0.09
C HIS A 256 -4.44 10.55 1.40
N MET A 257 -3.61 11.45 1.93
CA MET A 257 -3.72 11.89 3.33
C MET A 257 -5.12 12.42 3.65
N VAL A 258 -5.64 13.35 2.82
CA VAL A 258 -6.99 13.93 3.01
C VAL A 258 -8.07 12.87 2.89
N TYR A 259 -7.94 11.92 1.96
CA TYR A 259 -8.85 10.80 1.79
C TYR A 259 -8.86 9.93 3.05
N SER A 260 -7.70 9.47 3.52
CA SER A 260 -7.55 8.60 4.69
C SER A 260 -8.15 9.20 5.96
N LEU A 261 -8.05 10.53 6.13
CA LEU A 261 -8.63 11.25 7.26
C LEU A 261 -10.14 11.52 7.14
N LYS A 262 -10.74 11.39 5.95
CA LYS A 262 -12.16 11.76 5.71
C LYS A 262 -13.07 10.57 5.44
N ILE A 263 -12.56 9.41 5.06
CA ILE A 263 -13.42 8.28 4.69
C ILE A 263 -14.02 7.57 5.90
N PRO A 264 -15.31 7.20 5.85
CA PRO A 264 -15.95 6.37 6.88
C PRO A 264 -15.23 5.03 7.12
N ARG A 265 -14.58 4.45 6.09
CA ARG A 265 -13.78 3.21 6.21
C ARG A 265 -12.75 3.26 7.33
N ASN A 266 -12.15 4.44 7.56
CA ASN A 266 -11.20 4.66 8.66
C ASN A 266 -11.87 5.43 9.82
N MET A 267 -12.81 6.32 9.54
CA MET A 267 -13.40 7.25 10.52
C MET A 267 -14.50 6.68 11.40
N ALA A 268 -15.23 5.64 10.97
CA ALA A 268 -16.21 4.96 11.84
C ALA A 268 -15.53 4.32 13.07
N ALA A 269 -14.22 4.03 12.98
CA ALA A 269 -13.38 3.54 14.05
C ALA A 269 -12.40 4.59 14.63
N ALA A 270 -12.12 5.72 13.97
CA ALA A 270 -11.04 6.65 14.36
C ALA A 270 -11.19 7.40 15.71
N LYS A 271 -12.32 7.29 16.43
CA LYS A 271 -12.47 7.89 17.77
C LYS A 271 -11.71 7.07 18.83
N MET A 272 -10.40 7.26 18.93
CA MET A 272 -9.62 6.67 20.03
C MET A 272 -10.09 7.26 21.37
N SER A 273 -10.57 6.40 22.26
CA SER A 273 -10.71 6.74 23.69
C SER A 273 -9.35 6.56 24.39
N GLU A 274 -9.16 7.14 25.59
CA GLU A 274 -7.91 6.93 26.36
C GLU A 274 -7.56 5.46 26.60
N LYS A 275 -8.55 4.56 26.55
CA LYS A 275 -8.35 3.10 26.65
C LYS A 275 -7.87 2.45 25.35
N ASP A 276 -8.06 3.09 24.20
CA ASP A 276 -7.64 2.62 22.88
C ASP A 276 -6.19 3.01 22.55
N CYS A 277 -5.55 3.88 23.36
CA CYS A 277 -4.18 4.36 23.16
C CYS A 277 -3.09 3.46 23.77
N SER A 278 -3.45 2.28 24.29
CA SER A 278 -2.48 1.34 24.84
C SER A 278 -2.82 -0.08 24.42
N PHE A 279 -2.03 -0.65 23.52
CA PHE A 279 -1.94 -2.09 23.36
C PHE A 279 -0.55 -2.56 23.80
N ARG A 280 -0.50 -3.74 24.40
CA ARG A 280 0.73 -4.42 24.82
C ARG A 280 0.80 -5.72 24.04
N VAL A 281 1.93 -5.97 23.39
CA VAL A 281 2.26 -7.30 22.88
C VAL A 281 2.45 -8.21 24.08
N VAL A 282 1.57 -9.21 24.23
CA VAL A 282 1.67 -10.19 25.31
C VAL A 282 2.36 -11.42 24.75
N PHE A 283 3.55 -11.72 25.27
CA PHE A 283 4.23 -12.98 24.96
C PHE A 283 3.57 -14.12 25.76
N PRO A 284 3.45 -15.33 25.18
CA PRO A 284 2.80 -16.47 25.86
C PRO A 284 3.48 -16.87 27.18
N ASN A 285 4.73 -16.46 27.39
CA ASN A 285 5.51 -16.73 28.59
C ASN A 285 5.69 -15.52 29.52
N GLU A 286 4.97 -14.40 29.34
CA GLU A 286 4.99 -13.34 30.36
C GLU A 286 4.36 -13.87 31.66
N PRO A 287 5.10 -13.91 32.80
CA PRO A 287 4.48 -14.21 34.06
C PRO A 287 3.44 -13.14 34.32
N ARG A 288 2.16 -13.53 34.39
CA ARG A 288 1.08 -12.66 34.82
C ARG A 288 1.50 -12.09 36.18
N LEU A 289 1.88 -10.82 36.22
CA LEU A 289 2.10 -10.08 37.46
C LEU A 289 0.75 -9.93 38.16
N GLY A 290 0.30 -11.03 38.77
CA GLY A 290 -0.62 -10.98 39.90
C GLY A 290 0.04 -10.13 40.98
N ARG A 291 -0.74 -9.27 41.64
CA ARG A 291 -0.28 -8.48 42.79
C ARG A 291 0.52 -9.35 43.75
N LEU A 292 1.85 -9.25 43.71
CA LEU A 292 2.71 -9.92 44.67
C LEU A 292 2.70 -9.10 45.96
N ARG A 293 1.89 -9.54 46.94
CA ARG A 293 2.23 -9.30 48.34
C ARG A 293 3.44 -10.18 48.67
N GLY A 294 4.54 -9.49 49.00
CA GLY A 294 5.79 -9.94 49.62
C GLY A 294 6.13 -11.43 49.65
N ARG A 295 7.25 -11.79 49.01
CA ARG A 295 8.49 -12.26 49.68
C ARG A 295 9.57 -12.53 48.62
N SER A 296 10.81 -12.33 49.06
CA SER A 296 12.08 -12.46 48.34
C SER A 296 12.37 -13.86 47.81
N ALA A 297 12.91 -13.96 46.59
CA ALA A 297 13.95 -14.94 46.22
C ALA A 297 14.63 -14.53 44.89
N SER A 298 15.95 -14.70 44.87
CA SER A 298 16.93 -14.44 43.79
C SER A 298 16.89 -15.49 42.64
N PRO A 299 17.54 -15.23 41.49
CA PRO A 299 17.30 -15.97 40.24
C PRO A 299 18.28 -17.13 40.01
N THR A 300 17.80 -18.21 39.37
CA THR A 300 18.64 -19.19 38.66
C THR A 300 17.97 -19.65 37.34
N PRO A 301 18.77 -20.14 36.36
CA PRO A 301 18.49 -20.03 34.92
C PRO A 301 17.92 -21.30 34.27
N TYR A 302 17.29 -21.12 33.10
CA TYR A 302 17.03 -22.04 31.97
C TYR A 302 16.67 -23.52 32.26
N ASP A 303 15.54 -24.03 31.73
CA ASP A 303 15.56 -24.74 30.43
C ASP A 303 14.16 -25.16 29.91
N ASP A 304 14.14 -25.33 28.60
CA ASP A 304 13.17 -25.66 27.54
C ASP A 304 11.86 -26.44 27.77
N GLY A 305 10.85 -26.07 26.96
CA GLY A 305 9.72 -26.95 26.60
C GLY A 305 8.56 -26.26 25.88
N ASP A 306 8.48 -26.44 24.56
CA ASP A 306 7.37 -26.09 23.62
C ASP A 306 7.10 -24.61 23.33
N GLY A 307 7.94 -24.03 22.46
CA GLY A 307 7.75 -22.70 21.85
C GLY A 307 6.58 -22.62 20.87
N ARG A 308 5.35 -22.56 21.38
CA ARG A 308 4.19 -22.06 20.61
C ARG A 308 4.05 -20.55 20.86
N PHE A 309 4.37 -19.75 19.85
CA PHE A 309 4.42 -18.29 19.95
C PHE A 309 3.05 -17.64 19.73
N GLY A 310 2.12 -17.87 20.67
CA GLY A 310 0.78 -17.31 20.59
C GLY A 310 0.70 -15.81 20.86
N PHE A 311 0.20 -15.05 19.89
CA PHE A 311 -0.31 -13.70 20.08
C PHE A 311 -1.73 -13.77 20.66
N SER A 312 -2.06 -12.95 21.67
CA SER A 312 -3.43 -12.84 22.17
C SER A 312 -3.86 -11.38 22.21
N LEU A 313 -4.63 -10.98 21.19
CA LEU A 313 -5.32 -9.71 21.14
C LEU A 313 -6.80 -9.98 21.51
N LYS A 314 -7.21 -9.57 22.71
CA LYS A 314 -8.61 -9.74 23.13
C LYS A 314 -9.48 -8.70 22.43
N SER A 315 -10.04 -9.06 21.27
CA SER A 315 -11.16 -8.31 20.71
C SER A 315 -12.44 -8.60 21.51
N LYS A 316 -13.40 -7.67 21.51
CA LYS A 316 -14.72 -7.86 22.13
C LYS A 316 -15.50 -9.08 21.58
N LYS A 317 -15.04 -9.69 20.47
CA LYS A 317 -15.66 -10.85 19.83
C LYS A 317 -15.00 -12.20 20.16
N GLY A 318 -14.01 -12.24 21.06
CA GLY A 318 -13.53 -13.51 21.64
C GLY A 318 -12.78 -14.45 20.69
N TYR A 319 -12.27 -13.96 19.55
CA TYR A 319 -11.37 -14.74 18.71
C TYR A 319 -9.92 -14.55 19.14
N THR A 320 -9.20 -15.66 19.35
CA THR A 320 -7.76 -15.69 19.58
C THR A 320 -7.13 -16.35 18.37
N ARG A 321 -6.31 -15.60 17.62
CA ARG A 321 -5.49 -16.16 16.54
C ARG A 321 -4.10 -16.43 17.09
N THR A 322 -3.78 -17.70 17.30
CA THR A 322 -2.46 -18.16 17.75
C THR A 322 -1.57 -18.30 16.52
N PHE A 323 -0.41 -17.66 16.53
CA PHE A 323 0.68 -17.93 15.60
C PHE A 323 1.65 -18.95 16.21
#